data_AF-A0A9Q1JW61-F1
#
_entry.id   AF-A0A9Q1JW61-F1
#
_cell.length_a   1.000
_cell.length_b   1.000
_cell.length_c   1.000
_cell.angle_alpha   90.00
_cell.angle_beta   90.00
_cell.angle_gamma   90.00
#
_symmetry.space_group_name_H-M   'P 1'
#
loop_
_entity.id
_entity.type
_entity.pdbx_description
1 polymer ?
#
loop_
_entity_poly.entity_id
_entity_poly.type
_entity_poly.pdbx_seq_one_letter_code
_entity_poly.pdbx_strand_id
1 'polypeptide(L)'
;MAFNSIRKSSHTPAVATLLIFSLLHVSLAARMLTEHPQQTTTAQDPSSLLNYHRGPLLSGKVSVNLIWYGKFTPTQRSIISDFIASLSSAKSNVAQPSVTTWWASIAKYYQLANMNPSSPSLSLGTQIIDDSYSLGHSLTNKHLIELASKPDQLIINSISVVLTASDVAVEGFCSSRCGTHGSSGKADKKSAYIWVGNSESQCPGQCAWPFHQPIYGPQSPPLVAPNNDVGLDGMVINLASLLAGTVTNPFGNGFFQGPKEAPLEAASACPGVYGKGAYPGYAGSLLVDPASGASYNAHGENGRKYLLPALLNRAATPAQPAESTPNEFRFQYHNGPLLSGRISINLIWYGKFTPSQRAIITDFITSLSSPAPKTNQPSVATWWKGTHRYYRNPSAVSLSMGAQILDEAYSMGKSLSINHIQRLAARGGQPNAINVVFTAADVAVDGFCMSRCGTHGSSSASRTAHLRGGDKNNKFAYAWVGNPETQCPGQCAWPFHQPIYGPQSPPLVAPNNDVGLDGMVMNLASLLAGTVTNPFGNGYYQGPKEAPLEAASACPGVYGKGAYPGYAGNLLVDRTTGASYNANGVNGRKYLLPALYDPTTSSCSTLL
;
A
#
# COMPACT_ATOMS: atom_id res chain seq x y z
N MET A 1 -8.07 38.67 61.43
CA MET A 1 -8.92 38.71 62.64
C MET A 1 -9.77 37.44 62.60
N ALA A 2 -9.41 36.38 63.33
CA ALA A 2 -9.81 36.09 64.74
C ALA A 2 -11.30 35.66 64.81
N PHE A 3 -11.77 34.52 65.33
CA PHE A 3 -11.28 33.37 66.14
C PHE A 3 -12.32 32.22 65.89
N ASN A 4 -12.09 30.90 66.06
CA ASN A 4 -11.69 30.19 67.27
C ASN A 4 -11.36 28.69 66.98
N SER A 5 -10.66 28.04 67.91
CA SER A 5 -9.92 26.77 67.79
C SER A 5 -10.44 25.67 68.75
N ILE A 6 -9.78 24.48 68.71
CA ILE A 6 -9.65 23.39 69.74
C ILE A 6 -10.64 22.19 69.56
N ARG A 7 -10.29 20.87 69.56
CA ARG A 7 -9.11 20.04 69.95
C ARG A 7 -9.11 18.64 69.25
N LYS A 8 -7.95 17.96 69.37
CA LYS A 8 -7.51 16.62 68.91
C LYS A 8 -8.21 15.40 69.57
N SER A 9 -8.20 14.23 68.93
CA SER A 9 -7.55 12.97 69.44
C SER A 9 -7.79 11.74 68.53
N SER A 10 -6.78 10.87 68.46
CA SER A 10 -6.60 9.63 67.70
C SER A 10 -7.31 8.39 68.25
N HIS A 11 -7.56 7.37 67.40
CA HIS A 11 -7.08 5.97 67.50
C HIS A 11 -7.87 5.01 66.59
N THR A 12 -7.16 4.21 65.79
CA THR A 12 -7.64 2.93 65.21
C THR A 12 -7.43 1.80 66.23
N PRO A 13 -8.19 0.68 66.14
CA PRO A 13 -7.61 -0.53 65.54
C PRO A 13 -8.62 -1.42 64.79
N ALA A 14 -8.08 -2.53 64.27
CA ALA A 14 -8.63 -3.43 63.27
C ALA A 14 -9.24 -4.73 63.86
N VAL A 15 -9.72 -5.59 62.94
CA VAL A 15 -9.68 -7.07 62.92
C VAL A 15 -10.98 -7.85 63.13
N ALA A 16 -11.25 -8.69 62.12
CA ALA A 16 -11.85 -10.03 62.11
C ALA A 16 -13.37 -10.22 62.20
N THR A 17 -14.01 -11.29 61.69
CA THR A 17 -13.80 -12.37 60.69
C THR A 17 -15.03 -13.28 60.91
N LEU A 18 -15.63 -13.90 59.86
CA LEU A 18 -16.21 -15.27 59.83
C LEU A 18 -16.95 -15.40 58.47
N LEU A 19 -16.59 -16.21 57.45
CA LEU A 19 -16.27 -17.65 57.33
C LEU A 19 -17.40 -18.56 57.86
N ILE A 20 -17.87 -19.65 57.23
CA ILE A 20 -17.52 -20.51 56.06
C ILE A 20 -18.69 -21.51 55.90
N PHE A 21 -18.82 -22.18 54.74
CA PHE A 21 -18.96 -23.66 54.54
C PHE A 21 -19.56 -23.87 53.12
N SER A 22 -18.80 -24.20 52.07
CA SER A 22 -17.94 -25.37 51.77
C SER A 22 -18.69 -26.69 51.69
N LEU A 23 -18.67 -27.32 50.51
CA LEU A 23 -18.58 -28.78 50.36
C LEU A 23 -17.50 -29.12 49.33
N LEU A 24 -16.52 -29.86 49.83
CA LEU A 24 -15.34 -30.45 49.18
C LEU A 24 -15.67 -31.77 48.47
N HIS A 25 -14.79 -32.19 47.56
CA HIS A 25 -14.05 -33.49 47.52
C HIS A 25 -12.77 -33.21 46.65
N VAL A 26 -11.53 -33.11 47.17
CA VAL A 26 -10.54 -34.13 47.62
C VAL A 26 -10.17 -35.09 46.46
N SER A 27 -8.92 -35.32 46.01
CA SER A 27 -7.53 -35.31 46.58
C SER A 27 -6.49 -35.29 45.43
N LEU A 28 -5.45 -34.43 45.46
CA LEU A 28 -4.05 -34.63 45.91
C LEU A 28 -3.16 -35.66 45.15
N ALA A 29 -2.11 -35.15 44.48
CA ALA A 29 -0.71 -35.61 44.62
C ALA A 29 0.27 -34.62 43.97
N ALA A 30 1.42 -34.40 44.60
CA ALA A 30 2.48 -33.48 44.19
C ALA A 30 3.72 -34.24 43.67
N ARG A 31 4.38 -33.75 42.61
CA ARG A 31 5.85 -33.57 42.43
C ARG A 31 6.24 -33.48 40.94
N MET A 32 7.25 -32.63 40.71
CA MET A 32 7.97 -32.31 39.47
C MET A 32 8.26 -33.50 38.54
N LEU A 33 8.03 -33.34 37.23
CA LEU A 33 8.92 -33.73 36.13
C LEU A 33 8.42 -33.09 34.80
N THR A 34 9.39 -32.79 33.95
CA THR A 34 9.35 -32.14 32.63
C THR A 34 8.33 -32.71 31.64
N GLU A 35 7.51 -31.87 31.01
CA GLU A 35 6.84 -32.17 29.73
C GLU A 35 6.72 -30.92 28.83
N HIS A 36 6.93 -31.16 27.54
CA HIS A 36 6.99 -30.25 26.39
C HIS A 36 5.96 -29.10 26.35
N PRO A 37 6.32 -27.91 25.85
CA PRO A 37 5.32 -26.98 25.32
C PRO A 37 4.75 -27.56 24.02
N GLN A 38 3.59 -28.22 24.12
CA GLN A 38 2.77 -28.55 22.97
C GLN A 38 2.28 -27.24 22.34
N GLN A 39 2.82 -26.97 21.14
CA GLN A 39 2.29 -26.01 20.18
C GLN A 39 0.79 -26.21 20.02
N THR A 40 0.01 -25.23 20.49
CA THR A 40 -1.37 -25.06 20.06
C THR A 40 -1.35 -24.50 18.65
N THR A 41 -1.57 -25.39 17.69
CA THR A 41 -1.79 -25.09 16.27
C THR A 41 -3.10 -24.31 16.10
N THR A 42 -3.01 -22.99 16.14
CA THR A 42 -4.00 -22.14 15.46
C THR A 42 -3.92 -22.42 13.97
N ALA A 43 -5.04 -22.81 13.35
CA ALA A 43 -5.16 -22.96 11.90
C ALA A 43 -4.62 -21.69 11.20
N GLN A 44 -3.55 -21.88 10.44
CA GLN A 44 -2.72 -20.83 9.84
C GLN A 44 -3.30 -20.38 8.49
N ASP A 45 -3.36 -19.07 8.27
CA ASP A 45 -3.67 -18.48 6.98
C ASP A 45 -2.47 -18.68 6.02
N PRO A 46 -2.64 -19.38 4.87
CA PRO A 46 -1.56 -19.60 3.89
C PRO A 46 -1.06 -18.31 3.21
N SER A 47 -1.69 -17.16 3.47
CA SER A 47 -1.37 -15.84 2.90
C SER A 47 -0.08 -15.17 3.41
N SER A 48 0.75 -15.83 4.24
CA SER A 48 1.94 -15.22 4.87
C SER A 48 3.27 -15.90 4.54
N LEU A 49 3.32 -16.70 3.48
CA LEU A 49 4.49 -17.52 3.09
C LEU A 49 5.09 -17.03 1.76
N LEU A 50 6.41 -16.81 1.74
CA LEU A 50 7.15 -16.63 0.49
C LEU A 50 7.28 -17.98 -0.23
N ASN A 51 6.96 -18.01 -1.52
CA ASN A 51 7.09 -19.22 -2.33
C ASN A 51 8.38 -19.17 -3.14
N TYR A 52 9.06 -20.31 -3.26
CA TYR A 52 10.20 -20.46 -4.16
C TYR A 52 9.75 -20.97 -5.53
N HIS A 53 9.98 -20.18 -6.57
CA HIS A 53 9.50 -20.45 -7.93
C HIS A 53 10.57 -21.10 -8.83
N ARG A 54 11.58 -21.74 -8.21
CA ARG A 54 12.64 -22.54 -8.87
C ARG A 54 13.53 -21.79 -9.85
N GLY A 55 13.55 -20.47 -9.76
CA GLY A 55 14.46 -19.61 -10.51
C GLY A 55 15.85 -19.50 -9.88
N PRO A 56 16.80 -18.89 -10.58
CA PRO A 56 18.15 -18.71 -10.06
C PRO A 56 18.15 -17.80 -8.84
N LEU A 57 19.02 -18.10 -7.87
CA LEU A 57 19.41 -17.19 -6.80
C LEU A 57 20.85 -16.74 -7.05
N LEU A 58 21.22 -15.52 -6.62
CA LEU A 58 22.62 -15.10 -6.70
C LEU A 58 23.40 -15.80 -5.58
N SER A 59 24.48 -16.49 -5.90
CA SER A 59 25.25 -17.29 -4.94
C SER A 59 26.75 -17.02 -5.06
N GLY A 60 27.52 -17.45 -4.05
CA GLY A 60 28.97 -17.28 -4.04
C GLY A 60 29.43 -15.84 -3.80
N LYS A 61 30.58 -15.46 -4.37
CA LYS A 61 31.12 -14.09 -4.27
C LYS A 61 30.42 -13.20 -5.29
N VAL A 62 29.71 -12.17 -4.82
CA VAL A 62 29.00 -11.21 -5.66
C VAL A 62 29.60 -9.82 -5.44
N SER A 63 29.96 -9.14 -6.53
CA SER A 63 30.46 -7.77 -6.46
C SER A 63 29.31 -6.77 -6.59
N VAL A 64 29.24 -5.77 -5.70
CA VAL A 64 28.24 -4.70 -5.72
C VAL A 64 28.89 -3.44 -6.27
N ASN A 65 28.62 -3.11 -7.52
CA ASN A 65 29.14 -1.91 -8.18
C ASN A 65 28.20 -0.73 -7.91
N LEU A 66 28.74 0.42 -7.47
CA LEU A 66 27.94 1.62 -7.17
C LEU A 66 28.09 2.65 -8.28
N ILE A 67 26.96 3.15 -8.81
CA ILE A 67 26.89 4.22 -9.79
C ILE A 67 26.23 5.41 -9.11
N TRP A 68 27.03 6.41 -8.76
CA TRP A 68 26.60 7.64 -8.12
C TRP A 68 26.19 8.66 -9.18
N TYR A 69 24.88 8.89 -9.34
CA TYR A 69 24.35 9.81 -10.34
C TYR A 69 23.83 11.09 -9.68
N GLY A 70 24.51 12.21 -9.95
CA GLY A 70 24.30 13.51 -9.30
C GLY A 70 25.28 13.79 -8.16
N LYS A 71 25.07 14.91 -7.47
CA LYS A 71 26.01 15.42 -6.46
C LYS A 71 25.82 14.76 -5.10
N PHE A 72 26.65 13.77 -4.80
CA PHE A 72 26.83 13.22 -3.45
C PHE A 72 28.09 13.79 -2.79
N THR A 73 28.02 14.12 -1.51
CA THR A 73 29.22 14.48 -0.74
C THR A 73 30.10 13.25 -0.47
N PRO A 74 31.41 13.41 -0.18
CA PRO A 74 32.25 12.29 0.25
C PRO A 74 31.68 11.55 1.48
N THR A 75 31.10 12.29 2.43
CA THR A 75 30.45 11.72 3.62
C THR A 75 29.26 10.86 3.23
N GLN A 76 28.38 11.35 2.35
CA GLN A 76 27.24 10.58 1.85
C GLN A 76 27.66 9.30 1.12
N ARG A 77 28.72 9.39 0.30
CA ARG A 77 29.27 8.21 -0.38
C ARG A 77 29.82 7.17 0.59
N SER A 78 30.47 7.63 1.66
CA SER A 78 31.01 6.73 2.69
C SER A 78 29.92 5.96 3.44
N ILE A 79 28.75 6.57 3.71
CA ILE A 79 27.64 5.89 4.42
C ILE A 79 27.22 4.61 3.68
N ILE A 80 26.96 4.69 2.38
CA ILE A 80 26.51 3.50 1.62
C ILE A 80 27.69 2.55 1.36
N SER A 81 28.89 3.07 1.06
CA SER A 81 30.08 2.22 0.84
C SER A 81 30.42 1.40 2.10
N ASP A 82 30.36 2.01 3.27
CA ASP A 82 30.56 1.36 4.57
C ASP A 82 29.45 0.35 4.85
N PHE A 83 28.19 0.65 4.50
CA PHE A 83 27.09 -0.31 4.62
C PHE A 83 27.34 -1.58 3.80
N ILE A 84 27.72 -1.44 2.52
CA ILE A 84 28.05 -2.58 1.65
C ILE A 84 29.24 -3.37 2.20
N ALA A 85 30.29 -2.70 2.67
CA ALA A 85 31.43 -3.35 3.31
C ALA A 85 31.05 -4.12 4.59
N SER A 86 30.01 -3.67 5.29
CA SER A 86 29.51 -4.30 6.52
C SER A 86 28.77 -5.62 6.28
N LEU A 87 28.31 -5.91 5.06
CA LEU A 87 27.54 -7.13 4.74
C LEU A 87 28.37 -8.41 4.81
N SER A 88 29.69 -8.31 4.62
CA SER A 88 30.63 -9.45 4.62
C SER A 88 31.78 -9.30 5.60
N SER A 89 31.69 -8.36 6.56
CA SER A 89 32.75 -8.14 7.53
C SER A 89 33.02 -9.38 8.38
N ALA A 90 34.29 -9.80 8.39
CA ALA A 90 34.78 -10.87 9.26
C ALA A 90 35.33 -10.34 10.60
N LYS A 91 35.20 -9.03 10.89
CA LYS A 91 35.77 -8.45 12.11
C LYS A 91 34.98 -8.91 13.34
N SER A 92 35.64 -9.68 14.20
CA SER A 92 35.09 -10.22 15.46
C SER A 92 34.69 -9.15 16.48
N ASN A 93 35.12 -7.90 16.30
CA ASN A 93 34.99 -6.82 17.29
C ASN A 93 33.83 -5.86 17.00
N VAL A 94 32.97 -6.13 16.01
CA VAL A 94 31.78 -5.32 15.77
C VAL A 94 30.71 -5.68 16.82
N ALA A 95 30.20 -4.67 17.52
CA ALA A 95 29.14 -4.83 18.51
C ALA A 95 27.89 -5.48 17.90
N GLN A 96 27.18 -6.31 18.68
CA GLN A 96 25.94 -6.97 18.25
C GLN A 96 24.71 -6.18 18.70
N PRO A 97 23.61 -6.19 17.92
CA PRO A 97 23.45 -6.80 16.59
C PRO A 97 24.24 -6.06 15.49
N SER A 98 24.75 -6.78 14.48
CA SER A 98 25.52 -6.20 13.36
C SER A 98 24.86 -6.39 11.99
N VAL A 99 25.26 -5.58 11.01
CA VAL A 99 24.83 -5.70 9.59
C VAL A 99 25.15 -7.09 9.03
N THR A 100 26.31 -7.64 9.38
CA THR A 100 26.72 -9.00 8.96
C THR A 100 25.80 -10.07 9.55
N THR A 101 25.41 -9.94 10.83
CA THR A 101 24.47 -10.87 11.47
C THR A 101 23.08 -10.78 10.84
N TRP A 102 22.63 -9.57 10.50
CA TRP A 102 21.41 -9.37 9.73
C TRP A 102 21.50 -10.04 8.35
N TRP A 103 22.57 -9.80 7.58
CA TRP A 103 22.77 -10.39 6.26
C TRP A 103 22.87 -11.92 6.29
N ALA A 104 23.47 -12.49 7.33
CA ALA A 104 23.54 -13.94 7.52
C ALA A 104 22.15 -14.62 7.56
N SER A 105 21.09 -13.88 7.89
CA SER A 105 19.72 -14.40 7.84
C SER A 105 19.27 -14.79 6.42
N ILE A 106 19.89 -14.23 5.38
CA ILE A 106 19.63 -14.60 3.97
C ILE A 106 19.92 -16.08 3.71
N ALA A 107 20.86 -16.70 4.43
CA ALA A 107 21.19 -18.11 4.28
C ALA A 107 19.97 -19.06 4.43
N LYS A 108 18.94 -18.64 5.20
CA LYS A 108 17.70 -19.42 5.37
C LYS A 108 16.97 -19.64 4.04
N TYR A 109 16.93 -18.66 3.14
CA TYR A 109 16.30 -18.80 1.83
C TYR A 109 17.02 -19.85 0.97
N TYR A 110 18.35 -19.91 1.05
CA TYR A 110 19.15 -20.89 0.30
C TYR A 110 18.97 -22.31 0.83
N GLN A 111 18.87 -22.45 2.16
CA GLN A 111 18.50 -23.72 2.80
C GLN A 111 17.11 -24.19 2.34
N LEU A 112 16.12 -23.29 2.31
CA LEU A 112 14.75 -23.58 1.87
C LEU A 112 14.67 -23.95 0.38
N ALA A 113 15.51 -23.35 -0.46
CA ALA A 113 15.65 -23.69 -1.87
C ALA A 113 16.41 -25.02 -2.10
N ASN A 114 16.84 -25.71 -1.04
CA ASN A 114 17.70 -26.89 -1.07
C ASN A 114 19.01 -26.64 -1.84
N MET A 115 19.52 -25.40 -1.80
CA MET A 115 20.83 -25.07 -2.33
C MET A 115 21.91 -25.39 -1.27
N ASN A 116 22.79 -26.35 -1.59
CA ASN A 116 24.00 -26.60 -0.81
C ASN A 116 24.84 -25.31 -0.70
N PRO A 117 25.57 -25.08 0.41
CA PRO A 117 25.88 -23.73 0.86
C PRO A 117 26.67 -22.94 -0.19
N SER A 118 26.06 -21.84 -0.64
CA SER A 118 26.77 -20.66 -1.15
C SER A 118 25.86 -19.44 -1.08
N SER A 119 25.31 -19.16 0.11
CA SER A 119 24.67 -17.86 0.38
C SER A 119 25.60 -16.74 -0.09
N PRO A 120 25.07 -15.67 -0.69
CA PRO A 120 25.86 -14.65 -1.36
C PRO A 120 26.74 -13.92 -0.35
N SER A 121 28.04 -13.87 -0.65
CA SER A 121 28.99 -12.99 0.00
C SER A 121 29.11 -11.73 -0.86
N LEU A 122 28.52 -10.64 -0.37
CA LEU A 122 28.55 -9.35 -1.06
C LEU A 122 29.82 -8.59 -0.71
N SER A 123 30.47 -8.02 -1.71
CA SER A 123 31.65 -7.16 -1.53
C SER A 123 31.50 -5.89 -2.35
N LEU A 124 32.04 -4.79 -1.83
CA LEU A 124 32.05 -3.53 -2.56
C LEU A 124 32.93 -3.66 -3.81
N GLY A 125 32.33 -3.38 -4.96
CA GLY A 125 32.97 -3.43 -6.26
C GLY A 125 33.41 -2.05 -6.75
N THR A 126 33.32 -1.86 -8.06
CA THR A 126 33.68 -0.61 -8.73
C THR A 126 32.71 0.51 -8.34
N GLN A 127 33.22 1.73 -8.17
CA GLN A 127 32.41 2.92 -7.98
C GLN A 127 32.57 3.86 -9.16
N ILE A 128 31.46 4.25 -9.77
CA ILE A 128 31.38 5.21 -10.88
C ILE A 128 30.71 6.47 -10.35
N ILE A 129 31.33 7.63 -10.57
CA ILE A 129 30.79 8.92 -10.16
C ILE A 129 30.41 9.69 -11.43
N ASP A 130 29.13 10.09 -11.50
CA ASP A 130 28.55 10.89 -12.57
C ASP A 130 27.84 12.10 -11.95
N ASP A 131 28.63 13.06 -11.50
CA ASP A 131 28.17 14.33 -10.93
C ASP A 131 27.84 15.38 -12.01
N SER A 132 28.06 15.03 -13.29
CA SER A 132 27.78 15.83 -14.47
C SER A 132 26.35 15.71 -14.98
N TYR A 133 25.57 14.77 -14.43
CA TYR A 133 24.21 14.45 -14.86
C TYR A 133 24.15 14.06 -16.34
N SER A 134 24.90 13.02 -16.75
CA SER A 134 25.09 12.67 -18.16
C SER A 134 23.80 12.42 -18.97
N LEU A 135 22.67 12.14 -18.31
CA LEU A 135 21.34 11.91 -18.89
C LEU A 135 20.29 12.95 -18.43
N GLY A 136 20.75 14.07 -17.85
CA GLY A 136 19.92 15.13 -17.29
C GLY A 136 19.36 14.84 -15.88
N HIS A 137 18.57 15.78 -15.35
CA HIS A 137 17.96 15.69 -14.01
C HIS A 137 16.67 14.88 -13.96
N SER A 138 16.21 14.32 -15.08
CA SER A 138 14.96 13.55 -15.16
C SER A 138 15.19 12.23 -15.87
N LEU A 139 15.06 11.12 -15.13
CA LEU A 139 15.39 9.78 -15.61
C LEU A 139 14.14 8.92 -15.80
N THR A 140 14.13 8.16 -16.89
CA THR A 140 13.16 7.09 -17.15
C THR A 140 13.72 5.73 -16.73
N ASN A 141 12.88 4.69 -16.69
CA ASN A 141 13.36 3.33 -16.45
C ASN A 141 14.45 2.87 -17.45
N LYS A 142 14.42 3.37 -18.70
CA LYS A 142 15.45 3.06 -19.71
C LYS A 142 16.80 3.67 -19.34
N HIS A 143 16.82 4.90 -18.83
CA HIS A 143 18.05 5.55 -18.37
C HIS A 143 18.67 4.80 -17.18
N LEU A 144 17.86 4.25 -16.27
CA LEU A 144 18.37 3.44 -15.15
C LEU A 144 19.11 2.18 -15.64
N ILE A 145 18.56 1.49 -16.65
CA ILE A 145 19.19 0.31 -17.26
C ILE A 145 20.49 0.71 -17.97
N GLU A 146 20.49 1.84 -18.68
CA GLU A 146 21.69 2.38 -19.33
C GLU A 146 22.80 2.67 -18.31
N LEU A 147 22.47 3.37 -17.21
CA LEU A 147 23.42 3.65 -16.12
C LEU A 147 23.94 2.37 -15.47
N ALA A 148 23.06 1.39 -15.22
CA ALA A 148 23.42 0.10 -14.64
C ALA A 148 24.33 -0.75 -15.55
N SER A 149 24.37 -0.45 -16.85
CA SER A 149 25.21 -1.13 -17.83
C SER A 149 26.63 -0.55 -17.97
N LYS A 150 26.93 0.59 -17.32
CA LYS A 150 28.24 1.26 -17.36
C LYS A 150 29.41 0.45 -16.75
N PRO A 151 29.24 -0.30 -15.64
CA PRO A 151 30.32 -1.16 -15.13
C PRO A 151 30.73 -2.23 -16.15
N ASP A 152 32.02 -2.59 -16.17
CA ASP A 152 32.56 -3.58 -17.11
C ASP A 152 31.82 -4.92 -17.01
N GLN A 153 31.18 -5.33 -18.11
CA GLN A 153 30.33 -6.52 -18.22
C GLN A 153 31.13 -7.84 -18.17
N LEU A 154 32.46 -7.76 -18.04
CA LEU A 154 33.33 -8.93 -17.88
C LEU A 154 33.28 -9.55 -16.47
N ILE A 155 32.71 -8.86 -15.47
CA ILE A 155 32.55 -9.42 -14.12
C ILE A 155 31.28 -10.29 -14.07
N ILE A 156 31.48 -11.59 -14.24
CA ILE A 156 30.46 -12.61 -13.97
C ILE A 156 30.09 -12.53 -12.47
N ASN A 157 28.78 -12.49 -12.17
CA ASN A 157 28.22 -12.44 -10.80
C ASN A 157 28.37 -11.09 -10.07
N SER A 158 27.82 -10.02 -10.65
CA SER A 158 27.78 -8.69 -10.04
C SER A 158 26.37 -8.08 -10.01
N ILE A 159 26.17 -7.11 -9.11
CA ILE A 159 24.97 -6.28 -9.01
C ILE A 159 25.38 -4.83 -9.28
N SER A 160 24.76 -4.18 -10.26
CA SER A 160 24.93 -2.76 -10.51
C SER A 160 23.89 -1.94 -9.73
N VAL A 161 24.32 -1.07 -8.84
CA VAL A 161 23.44 -0.23 -8.01
C VAL A 161 23.53 1.23 -8.47
N VAL A 162 22.46 1.74 -9.05
CA VAL A 162 22.32 3.16 -9.43
C VAL A 162 21.75 3.94 -8.25
N LEU A 163 22.50 4.92 -7.76
CA LEU A 163 22.13 5.78 -6.65
C LEU A 163 21.92 7.20 -7.18
N THR A 164 20.70 7.74 -7.11
CA THR A 164 20.39 9.08 -7.62
C THR A 164 20.33 10.11 -6.50
N ALA A 165 20.98 11.26 -6.69
CA ALA A 165 20.97 12.37 -5.74
C ALA A 165 19.57 12.97 -5.55
N SER A 166 19.38 13.79 -4.51
CA SER A 166 18.06 14.32 -4.12
C SER A 166 17.47 15.28 -5.15
N ASP A 167 18.30 15.88 -6.00
CA ASP A 167 17.92 16.78 -7.09
C ASP A 167 17.67 16.08 -8.44
N VAL A 168 17.56 14.74 -8.43
CA VAL A 168 17.26 13.94 -9.63
C VAL A 168 15.86 13.36 -9.53
N ALA A 169 15.00 13.71 -10.49
CA ALA A 169 13.68 13.12 -10.65
C ALA A 169 13.77 11.79 -11.40
N VAL A 170 13.11 10.75 -10.90
CA VAL A 170 13.06 9.43 -11.54
C VAL A 170 11.62 8.96 -11.67
N GLU A 171 11.26 8.41 -12.82
CA GLU A 171 9.93 7.85 -13.09
C GLU A 171 9.47 6.89 -11.98
N GLY A 172 8.33 7.18 -11.36
CA GLY A 172 7.74 6.37 -10.29
C GLY A 172 8.35 6.56 -8.89
N PHE A 173 9.45 7.33 -8.77
CA PHE A 173 10.02 7.68 -7.47
C PHE A 173 9.02 8.48 -6.65
N CYS A 174 8.90 8.18 -5.36
CA CYS A 174 8.01 8.89 -4.44
C CYS A 174 6.50 8.81 -4.74
N SER A 175 6.09 8.12 -5.80
CA SER A 175 4.68 7.88 -6.13
C SER A 175 4.27 6.43 -5.92
N SER A 176 5.18 5.50 -6.20
CA SER A 176 4.92 4.06 -6.09
C SER A 176 6.08 3.26 -5.51
N ARG A 177 7.28 3.85 -5.44
CA ARG A 177 8.50 3.16 -5.02
C ARG A 177 9.60 4.12 -4.57
N CYS A 178 10.49 3.61 -3.73
CA CYS A 178 11.71 4.29 -3.26
C CYS A 178 12.98 3.80 -3.97
N GLY A 179 12.83 2.73 -4.74
CA GLY A 179 13.86 2.09 -5.53
C GLY A 179 13.25 0.92 -6.30
N THR A 180 14.04 0.27 -7.15
CA THR A 180 13.64 -0.92 -7.88
C THR A 180 14.82 -1.86 -8.02
N HIS A 181 14.57 -3.14 -8.21
CA HIS A 181 15.58 -4.04 -8.75
C HIS A 181 15.04 -4.76 -9.98
N GLY A 182 15.93 -5.31 -10.78
CA GLY A 182 15.58 -6.01 -12.01
C GLY A 182 16.79 -6.66 -12.64
N SER A 183 16.61 -7.10 -13.89
CA SER A 183 17.70 -7.67 -14.68
C SER A 183 17.75 -7.08 -16.08
N SER A 184 18.95 -6.99 -16.63
CA SER A 184 19.23 -6.49 -17.97
C SER A 184 20.17 -7.44 -18.71
N GLY A 185 20.02 -7.57 -20.03
CA GLY A 185 20.85 -8.43 -20.87
C GLY A 185 20.07 -9.53 -21.61
N LYS A 186 20.76 -10.27 -22.48
CA LYS A 186 20.19 -11.43 -23.21
C LYS A 186 19.99 -12.60 -22.26
N ALA A 187 19.15 -13.58 -22.64
CA ALA A 187 18.79 -14.73 -21.81
C ALA A 187 19.98 -15.43 -21.12
N ASP A 188 21.12 -15.51 -21.81
CA ASP A 188 22.32 -16.24 -21.33
C ASP A 188 23.35 -15.35 -20.61
N LYS A 189 23.09 -14.03 -20.50
CA LYS A 189 23.97 -13.04 -19.86
C LYS A 189 23.14 -11.95 -19.13
N LYS A 190 22.19 -12.37 -18.30
CA LYS A 190 21.43 -11.43 -17.48
C LYS A 190 22.27 -10.95 -16.30
N SER A 191 22.38 -9.64 -16.14
CA SER A 191 22.99 -8.99 -14.98
C SER A 191 21.89 -8.38 -14.12
N ALA A 192 22.01 -8.48 -12.81
CA ALA A 192 21.06 -7.87 -11.89
C ALA A 192 21.42 -6.40 -11.64
N TYR A 193 20.41 -5.54 -11.53
CA TYR A 193 20.60 -4.15 -11.18
C TYR A 193 19.61 -3.70 -10.12
N ILE A 194 20.01 -2.68 -9.36
CA ILE A 194 19.21 -1.98 -8.37
C ILE A 194 19.26 -0.49 -8.72
N TRP A 195 18.17 0.22 -8.47
CA TRP A 195 18.16 1.67 -8.35
C TRP A 195 17.56 2.08 -7.01
N VAL A 196 18.15 3.07 -6.35
CA VAL A 196 17.63 3.72 -5.14
C VAL A 196 17.76 5.24 -5.28
N GLY A 197 16.69 5.97 -4.98
CA GLY A 197 16.69 7.43 -5.00
C GLY A 197 16.87 8.05 -3.61
N ASN A 198 17.61 9.15 -3.53
CA ASN A 198 17.63 9.99 -2.33
C ASN A 198 16.31 10.75 -2.21
N SER A 199 15.52 10.43 -1.18
CA SER A 199 14.17 10.98 -1.00
C SER A 199 14.11 12.27 -0.21
N GLU A 200 15.24 12.77 0.30
CA GLU A 200 15.32 13.90 1.24
C GLU A 200 14.51 15.12 0.82
N SER A 201 14.51 15.46 -0.47
CA SER A 201 13.82 16.62 -1.03
C SER A 201 12.43 16.32 -1.61
N GLN A 202 12.14 15.07 -1.98
CA GLN A 202 10.95 14.70 -2.76
C GLN A 202 9.86 14.02 -1.92
N CYS A 203 10.24 13.07 -1.05
CA CYS A 203 9.28 12.31 -0.24
C CYS A 203 9.92 11.68 1.00
N PRO A 204 10.62 12.45 1.86
CA PRO A 204 11.35 11.88 2.98
C PRO A 204 10.41 11.14 3.94
N GLY A 205 9.16 11.60 4.09
CA GLY A 205 8.13 10.93 4.90
C GLY A 205 7.65 9.58 4.39
N GLN A 206 7.98 9.18 3.16
CA GLN A 206 7.66 7.85 2.62
C GLN A 206 8.91 6.98 2.56
N CYS A 207 9.97 7.49 1.94
CA CYS A 207 11.14 6.70 1.60
C CYS A 207 12.28 6.80 2.62
N ALA A 208 12.23 7.75 3.55
CA ALA A 208 13.13 7.85 4.69
C ALA A 208 12.40 7.66 6.03
N TRP A 209 11.15 7.18 6.03
CA TRP A 209 10.50 6.74 7.27
C TRP A 209 11.32 5.59 7.90
N PRO A 210 11.61 5.61 9.22
CA PRO A 210 11.01 6.44 10.27
C PRO A 210 11.81 7.70 10.65
N PHE A 211 12.79 8.13 9.86
CA PHE A 211 13.65 9.29 10.15
C PHE A 211 13.05 10.64 9.72
N HIS A 212 11.90 10.61 9.07
CA HIS A 212 11.13 11.79 8.72
C HIS A 212 9.65 11.58 9.05
N GLN A 213 8.94 12.68 9.28
CA GLN A 213 7.50 12.69 9.56
C GLN A 213 6.77 11.94 8.43
N PRO A 214 6.00 10.89 8.73
CA PRO A 214 5.29 10.14 7.70
C PRO A 214 4.24 11.01 7.02
N ILE A 215 4.10 10.88 5.70
CA ILE A 215 3.15 11.66 4.90
C ILE A 215 1.69 11.35 5.30
N TYR A 216 1.44 10.14 5.79
CA TYR A 216 0.12 9.63 6.19
C TYR A 216 0.23 8.70 7.40
N GLY A 217 -0.89 8.42 8.07
CA GLY A 217 -0.92 7.55 9.25
C GLY A 217 -0.45 8.26 10.54
N PRO A 218 -0.16 7.51 11.62
CA PRO A 218 0.21 8.07 12.91
C PRO A 218 1.39 9.04 12.81
N GLN A 219 1.17 10.27 13.28
CA GLN A 219 2.10 11.40 13.18
C GLN A 219 3.09 11.43 14.36
N SER A 220 3.65 10.28 14.73
CA SER A 220 4.66 10.18 15.78
C SER A 220 5.91 10.99 15.40
N PRO A 221 6.62 11.60 16.38
CA PRO A 221 7.86 12.30 16.10
C PRO A 221 8.87 11.41 15.35
N PRO A 222 9.59 11.94 14.36
CA PRO A 222 10.57 11.16 13.61
C PRO A 222 11.69 10.65 14.51
N LEU A 223 12.23 9.48 14.18
CA LEU A 223 13.44 8.98 14.83
C LEU A 223 14.66 9.76 14.34
N VAL A 224 15.69 9.85 15.18
CA VAL A 224 16.96 10.46 14.78
C VAL A 224 17.72 9.49 13.88
N ALA A 225 18.13 9.99 12.71
CA ALA A 225 18.84 9.23 11.69
C ALA A 225 20.25 8.85 12.17
N PRO A 226 20.68 7.57 12.06
CA PRO A 226 21.90 7.10 12.69
C PRO A 226 23.22 7.59 12.09
N ASN A 227 23.19 8.13 10.87
CA ASN A 227 24.35 8.74 10.23
C ASN A 227 24.21 10.25 10.05
N ASN A 228 23.24 10.87 10.75
CA ASN A 228 22.94 12.29 10.67
C ASN A 228 22.63 12.77 9.23
N ASP A 229 22.06 11.90 8.40
CA ASP A 229 21.64 12.21 7.05
C ASP A 229 20.36 11.41 6.74
N VAL A 230 19.20 12.07 6.86
CA VAL A 230 17.87 11.46 6.68
C VAL A 230 17.73 10.83 5.30
N GLY A 231 18.24 11.50 4.27
CA GLY A 231 18.19 11.02 2.89
C GLY A 231 18.95 9.71 2.72
N LEU A 232 20.21 9.68 3.13
CA LEU A 232 21.10 8.53 2.97
C LEU A 232 20.73 7.38 3.92
N ASP A 233 20.30 7.67 5.15
CA ASP A 233 19.80 6.65 6.07
C ASP A 233 18.51 6.00 5.53
N GLY A 234 17.63 6.78 4.90
CA GLY A 234 16.49 6.26 4.13
C GLY A 234 16.92 5.42 2.92
N MET A 235 17.93 5.86 2.17
CA MET A 235 18.48 5.08 1.05
C MET A 235 19.04 3.73 1.52
N VAL A 236 19.70 3.66 2.68
CA VAL A 236 20.21 2.40 3.24
C VAL A 236 19.08 1.43 3.55
N ILE A 237 17.96 1.87 4.13
CA ILE A 237 16.78 1.02 4.37
C ILE A 237 16.31 0.38 3.05
N ASN A 238 16.13 1.21 2.02
CA ASN A 238 15.64 0.75 0.72
C ASN A 238 16.65 -0.15 0.01
N LEU A 239 17.93 0.19 0.05
CA LEU A 239 19.01 -0.60 -0.53
C LEU A 239 19.14 -1.96 0.16
N ALA A 240 19.03 -2.03 1.49
CA ALA A 240 19.03 -3.28 2.23
C ALA A 240 17.86 -4.18 1.80
N SER A 241 16.66 -3.60 1.67
CA SER A 241 15.49 -4.32 1.19
C SER A 241 15.69 -4.86 -0.23
N LEU A 242 16.21 -4.02 -1.13
CA LEU A 242 16.40 -4.36 -2.53
C LEU A 242 17.53 -5.37 -2.72
N LEU A 243 18.64 -5.30 -1.97
CA LEU A 243 19.69 -6.31 -2.00
C LEU A 243 19.17 -7.68 -1.58
N ALA A 244 18.35 -7.75 -0.53
CA ALA A 244 17.71 -9.00 -0.11
C ALA A 244 16.80 -9.56 -1.21
N GLY A 245 15.99 -8.70 -1.84
CA GLY A 245 15.16 -9.06 -2.99
C GLY A 245 15.97 -9.53 -4.19
N THR A 246 17.02 -8.80 -4.57
CA THR A 246 17.86 -9.12 -5.73
C THR A 246 18.61 -10.43 -5.58
N VAL A 247 19.14 -10.77 -4.41
CA VAL A 247 19.85 -12.06 -4.27
C VAL A 247 18.89 -13.25 -4.19
N THR A 248 17.70 -13.04 -3.63
CA THR A 248 16.68 -14.10 -3.47
C THR A 248 15.71 -14.20 -4.64
N ASN A 249 15.64 -13.20 -5.52
CA ASN A 249 14.76 -13.14 -6.69
C ASN A 249 15.36 -12.30 -7.85
N PRO A 250 16.59 -12.56 -8.31
CA PRO A 250 17.30 -11.70 -9.28
C PRO A 250 16.59 -11.54 -10.64
N PHE A 251 15.80 -12.54 -11.03
CA PHE A 251 15.21 -12.63 -12.37
C PHE A 251 13.67 -12.77 -12.34
N GLY A 252 13.04 -12.51 -11.19
CA GLY A 252 11.58 -12.56 -11.03
C GLY A 252 11.01 -13.98 -11.02
N ASN A 253 11.78 -14.97 -10.61
CA ASN A 253 11.35 -16.36 -10.44
C ASN A 253 12.03 -17.08 -9.25
N GLY A 254 12.64 -16.35 -8.31
CA GLY A 254 13.20 -16.87 -7.07
C GLY A 254 12.16 -16.93 -5.95
N PHE A 255 12.41 -16.26 -4.82
CA PHE A 255 11.48 -16.16 -3.70
C PHE A 255 10.58 -14.93 -3.81
N PHE A 256 9.28 -15.15 -3.95
CA PHE A 256 8.29 -14.08 -3.82
C PHE A 256 6.88 -14.61 -3.51
N GLN A 257 6.02 -13.70 -3.07
CA GLN A 257 4.59 -13.90 -2.94
C GLN A 257 3.85 -12.78 -3.68
N GLY A 258 2.63 -13.07 -4.13
CA GLY A 258 1.83 -12.14 -4.90
C GLY A 258 2.27 -12.11 -6.37
N PRO A 259 1.84 -11.12 -7.14
CA PRO A 259 2.19 -10.99 -8.55
C PRO A 259 3.68 -10.83 -8.79
N LYS A 260 4.15 -11.31 -9.93
CA LYS A 260 5.55 -11.13 -10.37
C LYS A 260 5.87 -9.64 -10.64
N GLU A 261 4.85 -8.84 -10.89
CA GLU A 261 4.91 -7.40 -11.22
C GLU A 261 5.01 -6.52 -9.97
N ALA A 262 4.54 -7.01 -8.83
CA ALA A 262 4.64 -6.34 -7.53
C ALA A 262 4.92 -7.38 -6.43
N PRO A 263 6.04 -8.11 -6.54
CA PRO A 263 6.33 -9.22 -5.66
C PRO A 263 6.58 -8.71 -4.24
N LEU A 264 5.91 -9.34 -3.26
CA LEU A 264 6.37 -9.32 -1.88
C LEU A 264 7.53 -10.30 -1.78
N GLU A 265 8.71 -9.79 -1.51
CA GLU A 265 9.98 -10.52 -1.46
C GLU A 265 10.50 -10.56 -0.02
N ALA A 266 11.71 -11.07 0.17
CA ALA A 266 12.34 -11.29 1.47
C ALA A 266 12.15 -10.12 2.46
N ALA A 267 12.39 -8.88 2.01
CA ALA A 267 12.27 -7.69 2.84
C ALA A 267 10.98 -6.88 2.58
N SER A 268 10.49 -6.81 1.34
CA SER A 268 9.29 -6.02 1.01
C SER A 268 8.00 -6.60 1.61
N ALA A 269 8.02 -7.87 2.03
CA ALA A 269 6.93 -8.48 2.80
C ALA A 269 6.81 -7.99 4.25
N CYS A 270 7.80 -7.23 4.76
CA CYS A 270 7.82 -6.68 6.13
C CYS A 270 7.98 -5.14 6.12
N PRO A 271 7.10 -4.39 5.41
CA PRO A 271 7.28 -2.95 5.27
C PRO A 271 7.18 -2.25 6.63
N GLY A 272 8.18 -1.44 6.94
CA GLY A 272 8.23 -0.65 8.17
C GLY A 272 8.44 -1.45 9.47
N VAL A 273 8.80 -2.73 9.38
CA VAL A 273 9.10 -3.57 10.55
C VAL A 273 10.61 -3.57 10.77
N TYR A 274 11.09 -2.86 11.80
CA TYR A 274 12.52 -2.76 12.13
C TYR A 274 12.87 -3.33 13.50
N GLY A 275 11.91 -3.35 14.43
CA GLY A 275 12.09 -3.84 15.80
C GLY A 275 10.93 -4.70 16.28
N LYS A 276 11.12 -5.33 17.44
CA LYS A 276 10.08 -6.15 18.08
C LYS A 276 8.85 -5.30 18.41
N GLY A 277 7.67 -5.81 18.08
CA GLY A 277 6.40 -5.15 18.35
C GLY A 277 6.09 -3.98 17.40
N ALA A 278 6.75 -3.91 16.24
CA ALA A 278 6.40 -2.94 15.20
C ALA A 278 4.93 -3.11 14.75
N TYR A 279 4.30 -1.99 14.41
CA TYR A 279 2.95 -1.89 13.87
C TYR A 279 2.86 -0.62 13.02
N PRO A 280 1.81 -0.40 12.21
CA PRO A 280 1.71 0.81 11.38
C PRO A 280 1.92 2.11 12.18
N GLY A 281 2.93 2.90 11.83
CA GLY A 281 3.31 4.14 12.54
C GLY A 281 4.28 3.97 13.71
N TYR A 282 4.71 2.74 14.03
CA TYR A 282 5.73 2.44 15.03
C TYR A 282 6.75 1.44 14.51
N ALA A 283 8.00 1.87 14.40
CA ALA A 283 9.12 1.09 13.85
C ALA A 283 9.47 -0.18 14.66
N GLY A 284 8.93 -0.32 15.87
CA GLY A 284 9.27 -1.37 16.82
C GLY A 284 10.29 -0.90 17.86
N SER A 285 10.64 -1.80 18.78
CA SER A 285 11.65 -1.53 19.80
C SER A 285 13.05 -1.51 19.17
N LEU A 286 13.74 -0.37 19.23
CA LEU A 286 15.05 -0.12 18.60
C LEU A 286 16.12 0.24 19.63
N LEU A 287 17.39 0.11 19.23
CA LEU A 287 18.51 0.65 20.00
C LEU A 287 18.57 2.16 19.80
N VAL A 288 18.98 2.87 20.84
CA VAL A 288 19.15 4.33 20.82
C VAL A 288 20.59 4.66 21.23
N ASP A 289 21.28 5.45 20.41
CA ASP A 289 22.58 6.01 20.75
C ASP A 289 22.41 7.06 21.86
N PRO A 290 23.06 6.90 23.03
CA PRO A 290 22.88 7.82 24.15
C PRO A 290 23.45 9.22 23.91
N ALA A 291 24.41 9.39 22.99
CA ALA A 291 25.03 10.66 22.69
C ALA A 291 24.26 11.45 21.61
N SER A 292 23.80 10.78 20.55
CA SER A 292 23.10 11.45 19.44
C SER A 292 21.58 11.30 19.47
N GLY A 293 21.04 10.35 20.25
CA GLY A 293 19.63 9.96 20.19
C GLY A 293 19.27 9.12 18.95
N ALA A 294 20.25 8.78 18.11
CA ALA A 294 20.06 8.00 16.89
C ALA A 294 19.40 6.65 17.16
N SER A 295 18.37 6.31 16.39
CA SER A 295 17.72 5.00 16.46
C SER A 295 18.25 4.04 15.39
N TYR A 296 18.61 2.83 15.80
CA TYR A 296 19.22 1.83 14.91
C TYR A 296 18.93 0.40 15.38
N ASN A 297 19.21 -0.59 14.54
CA ASN A 297 19.14 -2.01 14.90
C ASN A 297 20.33 -2.85 14.41
N ALA A 298 21.34 -2.21 13.83
CA ALA A 298 22.57 -2.88 13.40
C ALA A 298 23.80 -1.95 13.48
N HIS A 299 24.90 -2.50 14.01
CA HIS A 299 26.23 -1.90 13.91
C HIS A 299 26.91 -2.31 12.61
N GLY A 300 27.60 -1.38 11.96
CA GLY A 300 28.41 -1.63 10.77
C GLY A 300 29.88 -1.23 10.97
N GLU A 301 30.61 -1.28 9.86
CA GLU A 301 32.01 -0.87 9.75
C GLU A 301 32.19 0.62 10.07
N ASN A 302 33.42 0.99 10.43
CA ASN A 302 33.83 2.36 10.68
C ASN A 302 32.97 3.11 11.72
N GLY A 303 32.39 2.37 12.68
CA GLY A 303 31.54 2.93 13.75
C GLY A 303 30.15 3.35 13.29
N ARG A 304 29.78 3.04 12.04
CA ARG A 304 28.46 3.36 11.48
C ARG A 304 27.36 2.54 12.12
N LYS A 305 26.17 3.12 12.16
CA LYS A 305 24.94 2.48 12.68
C LYS A 305 23.89 2.53 11.58
N TYR A 306 23.07 1.50 11.50
CA TYR A 306 22.07 1.36 10.44
C TYR A 306 20.76 0.83 10.99
N LEU A 307 19.67 1.22 10.32
CA LEU A 307 18.35 0.63 10.50
C LEU A 307 18.05 -0.27 9.31
N LEU A 308 17.83 -1.54 9.56
CA LEU A 308 17.66 -2.57 8.54
C LEU A 308 16.27 -3.21 8.64
N PRO A 309 15.59 -3.50 7.52
CA PRO A 309 14.25 -4.07 7.54
C PRO A 309 14.26 -5.50 8.07
N ALA A 310 13.16 -5.95 8.67
CA ALA A 310 12.96 -7.34 8.96
C ALA A 310 12.90 -8.18 7.65
N LEU A 311 13.42 -9.41 7.72
CA LEU A 311 13.32 -10.38 6.64
C LEU A 311 12.25 -11.42 6.98
N LEU A 312 11.33 -11.67 6.04
CA LEU A 312 10.27 -12.66 6.21
C LEU A 312 10.84 -14.07 6.12
N ASN A 313 11.11 -14.68 7.28
CA ASN A 313 11.72 -16.01 7.38
C ASN A 313 10.73 -17.19 7.23
N ARG A 314 9.51 -16.95 6.71
CA ARG A 314 8.49 -18.00 6.50
C ARG A 314 8.35 -18.29 5.00
N ALA A 315 8.83 -19.46 4.57
CA ALA A 315 8.65 -19.93 3.20
C ALA A 315 7.97 -21.30 3.18
N ALA A 316 7.09 -21.52 2.20
CA ALA A 316 6.45 -22.81 2.00
C ALA A 316 7.37 -23.77 1.21
N THR A 317 7.32 -25.07 1.52
CA THR A 317 7.88 -26.12 0.66
C THR A 317 7.09 -26.24 -0.65
N PRO A 318 7.68 -26.80 -1.73
CA PRO A 318 7.16 -26.64 -3.08
C PRO A 318 5.74 -27.20 -3.26
N ALA A 319 4.79 -26.34 -3.65
CA ALA A 319 3.62 -26.77 -4.39
C ALA A 319 4.00 -26.99 -5.87
N GLN A 320 3.26 -27.87 -6.56
CA GLN A 320 3.48 -28.18 -7.98
C GLN A 320 3.38 -26.93 -8.87
N PRO A 321 4.04 -26.92 -10.05
CA PRO A 321 4.19 -25.71 -10.84
C PRO A 321 2.82 -25.19 -11.31
N ALA A 322 2.50 -23.96 -10.93
CA ALA A 322 1.54 -23.18 -11.69
C ALA A 322 2.18 -22.88 -13.04
N GLU A 323 1.52 -23.29 -14.11
CA GLU A 323 1.93 -23.01 -15.48
C GLU A 323 2.16 -21.50 -15.64
N SER A 324 3.33 -21.14 -16.15
CA SER A 324 3.63 -19.77 -16.56
C SER A 324 2.71 -19.41 -17.74
N THR A 325 1.62 -18.68 -17.47
CA THR A 325 0.74 -18.17 -18.53
C THR A 325 1.31 -16.86 -19.09
N PRO A 326 1.71 -16.82 -20.36
CA PRO A 326 2.15 -15.59 -21.00
C PRO A 326 0.93 -14.80 -21.47
N ASN A 327 0.34 -13.95 -20.62
CA ASN A 327 -0.58 -12.85 -21.03
C ASN A 327 -1.10 -11.95 -19.88
N GLU A 328 -0.40 -11.81 -18.75
CA GLU A 328 -0.93 -11.16 -17.52
C GLU A 328 -1.20 -9.63 -17.64
N PHE A 329 -0.77 -8.98 -18.71
CA PHE A 329 -0.97 -7.53 -18.92
C PHE A 329 -2.11 -7.17 -19.87
N ARG A 330 -2.92 -8.15 -20.33
CA ARG A 330 -4.09 -7.85 -21.16
C ARG A 330 -5.31 -7.64 -20.27
N PHE A 331 -5.98 -6.51 -20.45
CA PHE A 331 -7.30 -6.29 -19.88
C PHE A 331 -8.29 -7.27 -20.54
N GLN A 332 -8.77 -8.23 -19.75
CA GLN A 332 -9.57 -9.31 -20.27
C GLN A 332 -10.66 -9.72 -19.30
N TYR A 333 -11.62 -10.48 -19.82
CA TYR A 333 -12.68 -11.10 -19.04
C TYR A 333 -12.24 -12.47 -18.54
N HIS A 334 -12.33 -12.70 -17.24
CA HIS A 334 -11.88 -13.92 -16.58
C HIS A 334 -13.04 -14.89 -16.24
N ASN A 335 -14.12 -14.82 -17.03
CA ASN A 335 -15.28 -15.73 -17.01
C ASN A 335 -16.07 -15.78 -15.69
N GLY A 336 -15.89 -14.82 -14.80
CA GLY A 336 -16.63 -14.69 -13.55
C GLY A 336 -17.93 -13.89 -13.68
N PRO A 337 -18.84 -13.99 -12.70
CA PRO A 337 -20.11 -13.29 -12.78
C PRO A 337 -19.95 -11.77 -12.71
N LEU A 338 -20.71 -11.06 -13.55
CA LEU A 338 -20.91 -9.60 -13.47
C LEU A 338 -22.25 -9.31 -12.79
N LEU A 339 -22.37 -8.15 -12.14
CA LEU A 339 -23.67 -7.68 -11.69
C LEU A 339 -24.49 -7.24 -12.90
N SER A 340 -25.73 -7.70 -13.01
CA SER A 340 -26.63 -7.43 -14.13
C SER A 340 -28.07 -7.25 -13.66
N GLY A 341 -28.91 -6.61 -14.47
CA GLY A 341 -30.28 -6.29 -14.10
C GLY A 341 -30.39 -5.06 -13.18
N ARG A 342 -31.46 -5.00 -12.38
CA ARG A 342 -31.74 -3.87 -11.48
C ARG A 342 -31.06 -4.09 -10.14
N ILE A 343 -30.09 -3.24 -9.83
CA ILE A 343 -29.30 -3.30 -8.59
C ILE A 343 -29.57 -2.03 -7.77
N SER A 344 -29.87 -2.19 -6.49
CA SER A 344 -30.01 -1.06 -5.56
C SER A 344 -28.67 -0.70 -4.94
N ILE A 345 -28.40 0.59 -4.72
CA ILE A 345 -27.22 1.07 -4.01
C ILE A 345 -27.66 1.57 -2.64
N ASN A 346 -27.33 0.80 -1.60
CA ASN A 346 -27.58 1.22 -0.22
C ASN A 346 -26.38 2.00 0.30
N LEU A 347 -26.63 3.12 0.97
CA LEU A 347 -25.59 4.01 1.48
C LEU A 347 -25.50 3.87 3.00
N ILE A 348 -24.31 3.56 3.51
CA ILE A 348 -24.00 3.48 4.93
C ILE A 348 -23.06 4.63 5.25
N TRP A 349 -23.58 5.67 5.89
CA TRP A 349 -22.84 6.87 6.27
C TRP A 349 -22.27 6.69 7.67
N TYR A 350 -20.94 6.56 7.78
CA TYR A 350 -20.25 6.36 9.04
C TYR A 350 -19.48 7.63 9.46
N GLY A 351 -19.93 8.25 10.54
CA GLY A 351 -19.47 9.56 10.99
C GLY A 351 -20.37 10.70 10.51
N LYS A 352 -19.93 11.94 10.75
CA LYS A 352 -20.73 13.14 10.50
C LYS A 352 -20.55 13.67 9.08
N PHE A 353 -21.62 13.63 8.30
CA PHE A 353 -21.73 14.28 6.99
C PHE A 353 -22.81 15.34 7.04
N THR A 354 -22.57 16.51 6.49
CA THR A 354 -23.62 17.54 6.40
C THR A 354 -24.71 17.12 5.38
N PRO A 355 -25.94 17.68 5.47
CA PRO A 355 -26.96 17.43 4.46
C PRO A 355 -26.52 17.78 3.04
N SER A 356 -25.73 18.85 2.85
CA SER A 356 -25.19 19.23 1.55
C SER A 356 -24.16 18.23 1.01
N GLN A 357 -23.28 17.71 1.87
CA GLN A 357 -22.33 16.66 1.50
C GLN A 357 -23.03 15.38 1.06
N ARG A 358 -24.05 14.94 1.83
CA ARG A 358 -24.84 13.77 1.44
C ARG A 358 -25.56 13.99 0.11
N ALA A 359 -26.10 15.19 -0.11
CA ALA A 359 -26.80 15.54 -1.35
C ALA A 359 -25.92 15.37 -2.60
N ILE A 360 -24.63 15.75 -2.53
CA ILE A 360 -23.68 15.59 -3.65
C ILE A 360 -23.61 14.12 -4.12
N ILE A 361 -23.41 13.19 -3.19
CA ILE A 361 -23.32 11.76 -3.52
C ILE A 361 -24.69 11.19 -3.90
N THR A 362 -25.77 11.56 -3.21
CA THR A 362 -27.10 11.03 -3.54
C THR A 362 -27.59 11.50 -4.91
N ASP A 363 -27.27 12.73 -5.29
CA ASP A 363 -27.55 13.27 -6.62
C ASP A 363 -26.71 12.56 -7.67
N PHE A 364 -25.43 12.25 -7.40
CA PHE A 364 -24.60 11.45 -8.30
C PHE A 364 -25.20 10.07 -8.56
N ILE A 365 -25.57 9.32 -7.52
CA ILE A 365 -26.19 7.99 -7.66
C ILE A 365 -27.51 8.06 -8.44
N THR A 366 -28.35 9.06 -8.16
CA THR A 366 -29.59 9.31 -8.91
C THR A 366 -29.32 9.61 -10.39
N SER A 367 -28.20 10.29 -10.68
CA SER A 367 -27.81 10.67 -12.03
C SER A 367 -27.37 9.48 -12.90
N LEU A 368 -26.96 8.35 -12.32
CA LEU A 368 -26.52 7.15 -13.06
C LEU A 368 -27.64 6.56 -13.94
N SER A 369 -28.89 6.73 -13.51
CA SER A 369 -30.08 6.13 -14.14
C SER A 369 -31.09 7.16 -14.63
N SER A 370 -30.74 8.44 -14.55
CA SER A 370 -31.58 9.53 -15.02
C SER A 370 -31.60 9.56 -16.56
N PRO A 371 -32.73 9.95 -17.19
CA PRO A 371 -32.79 10.12 -18.63
C PRO A 371 -31.73 11.14 -19.09
N ALA A 372 -30.92 10.77 -20.07
CA ALA A 372 -29.85 11.64 -20.58
C ALA A 372 -30.46 12.95 -21.12
N PRO A 373 -30.11 14.12 -20.58
CA PRO A 373 -30.71 15.39 -20.99
C PRO A 373 -30.31 15.73 -22.43
N LYS A 374 -31.27 16.19 -23.25
CA LYS A 374 -31.01 16.55 -24.67
C LYS A 374 -30.12 17.80 -24.83
N THR A 375 -30.08 18.68 -23.83
CA THR A 375 -29.48 20.01 -23.93
C THR A 375 -28.22 20.21 -23.06
N ASN A 376 -27.79 19.22 -22.28
CA ASN A 376 -26.62 19.31 -21.38
C ASN A 376 -25.79 18.01 -21.44
N GLN A 377 -25.18 17.74 -22.59
CA GLN A 377 -24.24 16.62 -22.77
C GLN A 377 -22.79 17.10 -22.59
N PRO A 378 -21.89 16.25 -22.07
CA PRO A 378 -22.14 14.86 -21.65
C PRO A 378 -22.78 14.78 -20.24
N SER A 379 -23.38 13.63 -19.92
CA SER A 379 -24.07 13.40 -18.64
C SER A 379 -23.54 12.19 -17.87
N VAL A 380 -23.78 12.14 -16.55
CA VAL A 380 -23.43 10.98 -15.71
C VAL A 380 -24.06 9.68 -16.23
N ALA A 381 -25.31 9.74 -16.71
CA ALA A 381 -25.98 8.59 -17.34
C ALA A 381 -25.29 8.16 -18.65
N THR A 382 -24.79 9.11 -19.43
CA THR A 382 -24.02 8.83 -20.66
C THR A 382 -22.70 8.12 -20.31
N TRP A 383 -22.01 8.57 -19.26
CA TRP A 383 -20.82 7.90 -18.74
C TRP A 383 -21.12 6.49 -18.26
N TRP A 384 -22.18 6.31 -17.46
CA TRP A 384 -22.55 5.00 -16.92
C TRP A 384 -22.85 3.98 -18.02
N LYS A 385 -23.50 4.41 -19.12
CA LYS A 385 -23.72 3.57 -20.31
C LYS A 385 -22.43 3.02 -20.92
N GLY A 386 -21.28 3.64 -20.69
CA GLY A 386 -19.98 3.11 -21.09
C GLY A 386 -19.70 1.71 -20.52
N THR A 387 -20.24 1.40 -19.33
CA THR A 387 -20.14 0.06 -18.73
C THR A 387 -20.87 -1.02 -19.53
N HIS A 388 -21.82 -0.68 -20.40
CA HIS A 388 -22.54 -1.67 -21.20
C HIS A 388 -21.61 -2.46 -22.13
N ARG A 389 -20.45 -1.90 -22.50
CA ARG A 389 -19.44 -2.55 -23.35
C ARG A 389 -18.83 -3.81 -22.73
N TYR A 390 -18.94 -3.99 -21.41
CA TYR A 390 -18.48 -5.20 -20.71
C TYR A 390 -19.51 -6.35 -20.75
N TYR A 391 -20.69 -6.14 -21.32
CA TYR A 391 -21.79 -7.12 -21.31
C TYR A 391 -22.08 -7.63 -22.73
N ARG A 392 -22.21 -8.95 -22.89
CA ARG A 392 -22.55 -9.61 -24.17
C ARG A 392 -24.05 -9.69 -24.46
N ASN A 393 -24.90 -9.59 -23.43
CA ASN A 393 -26.36 -9.72 -23.50
C ASN A 393 -27.06 -8.43 -23.03
N PRO A 394 -28.31 -8.17 -23.46
CA PRO A 394 -29.01 -6.89 -23.22
C PRO A 394 -29.42 -6.61 -21.76
N SER A 395 -29.16 -7.53 -20.82
CA SER A 395 -29.40 -7.35 -19.39
C SER A 395 -28.35 -6.45 -18.73
N ALA A 396 -28.09 -5.28 -19.32
CA ALA A 396 -27.15 -4.30 -18.80
C ALA A 396 -27.54 -3.88 -17.37
N VAL A 397 -26.54 -3.52 -16.58
CA VAL A 397 -26.74 -3.12 -15.18
C VAL A 397 -27.43 -1.76 -15.08
N SER A 398 -28.55 -1.73 -14.36
CA SER A 398 -29.24 -0.50 -14.00
C SER A 398 -29.12 -0.30 -12.50
N LEU A 399 -28.54 0.82 -12.10
CA LEU A 399 -28.41 1.19 -10.69
C LEU A 399 -29.62 1.99 -10.22
N SER A 400 -29.91 1.98 -8.93
CA SER A 400 -30.97 2.82 -8.35
C SER A 400 -30.65 3.13 -6.90
N MET A 401 -31.15 4.25 -6.40
CA MET A 401 -31.00 4.59 -4.99
C MET A 401 -31.72 3.57 -4.11
N GLY A 402 -31.01 3.02 -3.12
CA GLY A 402 -31.54 2.11 -2.11
C GLY A 402 -31.73 2.79 -0.76
N ALA A 403 -31.63 2.00 0.31
CA ALA A 403 -31.74 2.46 1.68
C ALA A 403 -30.53 3.32 2.08
N GLN A 404 -30.74 4.25 3.02
CA GLN A 404 -29.66 5.04 3.62
C GLN A 404 -29.63 4.77 5.14
N ILE A 405 -28.45 4.47 5.65
CA ILE A 405 -28.21 4.18 7.06
C ILE A 405 -27.21 5.21 7.58
N LEU A 406 -27.58 5.93 8.64
CA LEU A 406 -26.73 6.90 9.30
C LEU A 406 -26.14 6.31 10.58
N ASP A 407 -24.83 6.45 10.77
CA ASP A 407 -24.09 6.08 11.97
C ASP A 407 -23.18 7.23 12.40
N GLU A 408 -23.82 8.31 12.86
CA GLU A 408 -23.14 9.54 13.31
C GLU A 408 -22.47 9.39 14.69
N ALA A 409 -22.80 8.30 15.41
CA ALA A 409 -22.28 8.00 16.74
C ALA A 409 -20.94 7.23 16.72
N TYR A 410 -20.42 6.90 15.53
CA TYR A 410 -19.18 6.13 15.37
C TYR A 410 -19.23 4.78 16.12
N SER A 411 -20.23 3.95 15.81
CA SER A 411 -20.51 2.70 16.55
C SER A 411 -19.34 1.71 16.71
N MET A 412 -18.28 1.82 15.89
CA MET A 412 -17.06 1.01 15.93
C MET A 412 -15.79 1.85 16.17
N GLY A 413 -15.92 3.09 16.67
CA GLY A 413 -14.84 4.04 16.87
C GLY A 413 -14.37 4.75 15.59
N LYS A 414 -13.39 5.65 15.71
CA LYS A 414 -12.86 6.43 14.58
C LYS A 414 -11.69 5.78 13.84
N SER A 415 -11.30 4.55 14.22
CA SER A 415 -10.25 3.77 13.56
C SER A 415 -10.83 2.43 13.13
N LEU A 416 -10.95 2.20 11.83
CA LEU A 416 -11.62 1.04 11.27
C LEU A 416 -10.66 0.12 10.53
N SER A 417 -10.77 -1.19 10.81
CA SER A 417 -10.17 -2.21 9.96
C SER A 417 -11.09 -2.58 8.80
N ILE A 418 -10.57 -3.31 7.81
CA ILE A 418 -11.39 -3.84 6.70
C ILE A 418 -12.51 -4.75 7.20
N ASN A 419 -12.30 -5.48 8.30
CA ASN A 419 -13.34 -6.28 8.93
C ASN A 419 -14.48 -5.42 9.50
N HIS A 420 -14.18 -4.22 10.01
CA HIS A 420 -15.22 -3.27 10.43
C HIS A 420 -16.03 -2.76 9.22
N ILE A 421 -15.37 -2.46 8.10
CA ILE A 421 -16.05 -2.05 6.86
C ILE A 421 -17.03 -3.12 6.37
N GLN A 422 -16.62 -4.40 6.35
CA GLN A 422 -17.50 -5.51 5.97
C GLN A 422 -18.72 -5.63 6.90
N ARG A 423 -18.53 -5.46 8.21
CA ARG A 423 -19.63 -5.47 9.19
C ARG A 423 -20.59 -4.28 9.00
N LEU A 424 -20.07 -3.09 8.68
CA LEU A 424 -20.89 -1.93 8.36
C LEU A 424 -21.70 -2.16 7.08
N ALA A 425 -21.07 -2.69 6.03
CA ALA A 425 -21.74 -3.01 4.77
C ALA A 425 -22.83 -4.08 4.93
N ALA A 426 -22.65 -5.05 5.84
CA ALA A 426 -23.64 -6.09 6.14
C ALA A 426 -24.96 -5.55 6.73
N ARG A 427 -25.00 -4.28 7.18
CA ARG A 427 -26.22 -3.64 7.68
C ARG A 427 -27.17 -3.22 6.55
N GLY A 428 -26.69 -3.14 5.31
CA GLY A 428 -27.51 -2.80 4.15
C GLY A 428 -28.36 -3.97 3.64
N GLY A 429 -29.15 -3.72 2.60
CA GLY A 429 -29.92 -4.75 1.91
C GLY A 429 -29.00 -5.76 1.21
N GLN A 430 -29.41 -7.02 1.18
CA GLN A 430 -28.57 -8.13 0.71
C GLN A 430 -28.94 -8.66 -0.69
N PRO A 431 -30.23 -8.76 -1.07
CA PRO A 431 -30.60 -9.20 -2.42
C PRO A 431 -30.39 -8.07 -3.44
N ASN A 432 -29.72 -8.37 -4.55
CA ASN A 432 -29.58 -7.48 -5.72
C ASN A 432 -29.19 -6.04 -5.31
N ALA A 433 -28.20 -5.92 -4.44
CA ALA A 433 -27.76 -4.66 -3.89
C ALA A 433 -26.24 -4.55 -3.80
N ILE A 434 -25.75 -3.31 -3.91
CA ILE A 434 -24.39 -2.91 -3.55
C ILE A 434 -24.49 -2.09 -2.26
N ASN A 435 -23.82 -2.53 -1.21
CA ASN A 435 -23.76 -1.81 0.05
C ASN A 435 -22.51 -0.93 0.09
N VAL A 436 -22.68 0.39 0.00
CA VAL A 436 -21.57 1.35 -0.06
C VAL A 436 -21.40 2.01 1.30
N VAL A 437 -20.23 1.83 1.91
CA VAL A 437 -19.85 2.49 3.16
C VAL A 437 -19.08 3.77 2.86
N PHE A 438 -19.54 4.89 3.38
CA PHE A 438 -18.82 6.17 3.35
C PHE A 438 -18.30 6.49 4.75
N THR A 439 -17.01 6.80 4.88
CA THR A 439 -16.44 7.24 6.15
C THR A 439 -16.14 8.74 6.12
N ALA A 440 -16.55 9.45 7.17
CA ALA A 440 -16.33 10.88 7.32
C ALA A 440 -14.82 11.23 7.39
N ALA A 441 -14.48 12.50 7.20
CA ALA A 441 -13.08 12.95 7.11
C ALA A 441 -12.27 12.66 8.38
N ASP A 442 -12.93 12.58 9.53
CA ASP A 442 -12.31 12.33 10.82
C ASP A 442 -12.20 10.83 11.19
N VAL A 443 -12.40 9.93 10.23
CA VAL A 443 -12.32 8.47 10.41
C VAL A 443 -11.09 7.91 9.70
N ALA A 444 -10.20 7.27 10.44
CA ALA A 444 -9.07 6.52 9.91
C ALA A 444 -9.51 5.10 9.50
N VAL A 445 -9.07 4.64 8.33
CA VAL A 445 -9.34 3.28 7.84
C VAL A 445 -8.05 2.65 7.32
N ASP A 446 -7.83 1.37 7.60
CA ASP A 446 -6.62 0.63 7.19
C ASP A 446 -6.31 0.78 5.68
N GLY A 447 -5.16 1.38 5.38
CA GLY A 447 -4.67 1.60 4.01
C GLY A 447 -5.31 2.77 3.26
N PHE A 448 -6.26 3.49 3.88
CA PHE A 448 -6.75 4.77 3.35
C PHE A 448 -5.59 5.75 3.23
N CYS A 449 -5.52 6.50 2.12
CA CYS A 449 -4.48 7.51 1.90
C CYS A 449 -3.03 6.99 1.85
N MET A 450 -2.83 5.67 1.82
CA MET A 450 -1.51 5.05 1.64
C MET A 450 -1.45 4.35 0.30
N SER A 451 -2.40 3.45 0.05
CA SER A 451 -2.46 2.62 -1.15
C SER A 451 -3.80 2.70 -1.88
N ARG A 452 -4.81 3.33 -1.27
CA ARG A 452 -6.17 3.36 -1.81
C ARG A 452 -7.01 4.50 -1.22
N CYS A 453 -8.00 4.92 -1.99
CA CYS A 453 -9.03 5.88 -1.60
C CYS A 453 -10.37 5.21 -1.24
N GLY A 454 -10.42 3.89 -1.41
CA GLY A 454 -11.58 3.05 -1.18
C GLY A 454 -11.30 1.61 -1.60
N THR A 455 -12.27 0.72 -1.44
CA THR A 455 -12.19 -0.68 -1.89
C THR A 455 -13.57 -1.18 -2.29
N HIS A 456 -13.63 -2.22 -3.12
CA HIS A 456 -14.84 -3.00 -3.30
C HIS A 456 -14.55 -4.48 -3.12
N GLY A 457 -15.59 -5.29 -3.00
CA GLY A 457 -15.48 -6.74 -2.88
C GLY A 457 -16.80 -7.40 -2.57
N SER A 458 -16.72 -8.66 -2.13
CA SER A 458 -17.89 -9.42 -1.70
C SER A 458 -17.70 -10.00 -0.31
N SER A 459 -18.81 -10.13 0.42
CA SER A 459 -18.83 -10.75 1.75
C SER A 459 -20.02 -11.69 1.87
N SER A 460 -19.90 -12.72 2.68
CA SER A 460 -21.03 -13.59 3.06
C SER A 460 -21.75 -13.00 4.28
N ALA A 461 -23.07 -13.03 4.29
CA ALA A 461 -23.83 -12.68 5.50
C ALA A 461 -23.52 -13.71 6.62
N SER A 462 -23.00 -13.25 7.77
CA SER A 462 -22.77 -14.11 8.94
C SER A 462 -24.09 -14.55 9.58
N ARG A 463 -24.08 -15.73 10.25
CA ARG A 463 -25.20 -16.40 10.93
C ARG A 463 -25.95 -15.58 12.00
N THR A 464 -25.48 -14.37 12.32
CA THR A 464 -26.05 -13.50 13.37
C THR A 464 -27.14 -12.55 12.86
N ALA A 465 -27.36 -12.44 11.56
CA ALA A 465 -28.56 -11.81 11.04
C ALA A 465 -29.68 -12.88 11.00
N HIS A 466 -30.60 -12.84 11.97
CA HIS A 466 -31.86 -13.59 11.88
C HIS A 466 -32.69 -13.05 10.70
N LEU A 467 -32.36 -13.47 9.49
CA LEU A 467 -33.20 -13.32 8.33
C LEU A 467 -34.08 -14.57 8.20
N ARG A 468 -35.40 -14.32 8.19
CA ARG A 468 -36.41 -15.31 7.80
C ARG A 468 -36.15 -15.72 6.36
N GLY A 469 -35.66 -16.93 6.14
CA GLY A 469 -35.49 -17.53 4.80
C GLY A 469 -34.07 -17.96 4.45
N GLY A 470 -33.60 -19.04 5.09
CA GLY A 470 -33.33 -20.27 4.34
C GLY A 470 -32.17 -20.44 3.35
N ASP A 471 -31.27 -19.48 3.09
CA ASP A 471 -30.11 -19.75 2.20
C ASP A 471 -28.74 -19.45 2.83
N LYS A 472 -27.94 -20.50 3.01
CA LYS A 472 -26.64 -20.48 3.73
C LYS A 472 -25.47 -19.91 2.92
N ASN A 473 -25.71 -19.36 1.72
CA ASN A 473 -24.67 -18.96 0.75
C ASN A 473 -24.84 -17.54 0.15
N ASN A 474 -25.64 -16.66 0.75
CA ASN A 474 -25.89 -15.35 0.14
C ASN A 474 -24.68 -14.41 0.32
N LYS A 475 -23.86 -14.28 -0.73
CA LYS A 475 -22.81 -13.27 -0.85
C LYS A 475 -23.42 -11.96 -1.35
N PHE A 476 -22.99 -10.83 -0.79
CA PHE A 476 -23.37 -9.50 -1.25
C PHE A 476 -22.13 -8.73 -1.71
N ALA A 477 -22.33 -7.83 -2.68
CA ALA A 477 -21.30 -6.89 -3.12
C ALA A 477 -21.29 -5.66 -2.22
N TYR A 478 -20.10 -5.17 -1.90
CA TYR A 478 -19.93 -3.94 -1.13
C TYR A 478 -18.82 -3.08 -1.70
N ALA A 479 -18.90 -1.79 -1.42
CA ALA A 479 -17.82 -0.85 -1.65
C ALA A 479 -17.62 0.02 -0.40
N TRP A 480 -16.44 0.61 -0.28
CA TRP A 480 -16.13 1.63 0.71
C TRP A 480 -15.35 2.76 0.05
N VAL A 481 -15.68 3.99 0.42
CA VAL A 481 -14.98 5.21 0.01
C VAL A 481 -14.73 6.08 1.23
N GLY A 482 -13.48 6.49 1.44
CA GLY A 482 -13.13 7.43 2.51
C GLY A 482 -13.19 8.87 2.05
N ASN A 483 -13.59 9.79 2.95
CA ASN A 483 -13.50 11.22 2.70
C ASN A 483 -12.02 11.69 2.83
N PRO A 484 -11.39 12.17 1.74
CA PRO A 484 -9.98 12.51 1.76
C PRO A 484 -9.67 13.90 2.30
N GLU A 485 -10.68 14.73 2.56
CA GLU A 485 -10.59 16.17 2.89
C GLU A 485 -9.46 16.51 3.86
N THR A 486 -9.29 15.73 4.93
CA THR A 486 -8.32 16.01 6.00
C THR A 486 -7.08 15.12 5.98
N GLN A 487 -7.12 13.97 5.29
CA GLN A 487 -6.06 12.95 5.38
C GLN A 487 -5.16 12.91 4.14
N CYS A 488 -5.73 13.05 2.94
CA CYS A 488 -4.97 12.99 1.69
C CYS A 488 -5.70 13.63 0.50
N PRO A 489 -6.12 14.91 0.60
CA PRO A 489 -6.85 15.54 -0.49
C PRO A 489 -6.01 15.57 -1.78
N GLY A 490 -4.68 15.73 -1.69
CA GLY A 490 -3.77 15.68 -2.84
C GLY A 490 -3.63 14.32 -3.53
N GLN A 491 -4.08 13.22 -2.93
CA GLN A 491 -4.06 11.90 -3.57
C GLN A 491 -5.46 11.49 -4.04
N CYS A 492 -6.43 11.56 -3.13
CA CYS A 492 -7.76 11.00 -3.35
C CYS A 492 -8.79 12.03 -3.82
N ALA A 493 -8.44 13.34 -3.81
CA ALA A 493 -9.23 14.39 -4.44
C ALA A 493 -8.49 15.11 -5.56
N TRP A 494 -7.33 14.61 -6.01
CA TRP A 494 -6.71 15.10 -7.25
C TRP A 494 -7.67 14.87 -8.43
N PRO A 495 -7.94 15.87 -9.29
CA PRO A 495 -7.18 17.12 -9.49
C PRO A 495 -7.68 18.37 -8.75
N PHE A 496 -8.59 18.25 -7.78
CA PHE A 496 -9.16 19.39 -7.03
C PHE A 496 -8.33 19.86 -5.85
N HIS A 497 -7.23 19.17 -5.57
CA HIS A 497 -6.24 19.56 -4.58
C HIS A 497 -4.84 19.35 -5.16
N GLN A 498 -3.87 20.10 -4.63
CA GLN A 498 -2.48 20.01 -5.06
C GLN A 498 -1.97 18.59 -4.84
N PRO A 499 -1.42 17.92 -5.86
CA PRO A 499 -0.95 16.55 -5.74
C PRO A 499 0.26 16.48 -4.80
N ILE A 500 0.33 15.41 -4.01
CA ILE A 500 1.40 15.21 -3.02
C ILE A 500 2.78 15.07 -3.70
N TYR A 501 2.81 14.54 -4.92
CA TYR A 501 4.01 14.33 -5.74
C TYR A 501 3.68 14.52 -7.23
N GLY A 502 4.71 14.68 -8.06
CA GLY A 502 4.56 14.93 -9.50
C GLY A 502 4.32 16.42 -9.83
N PRO A 503 3.88 16.75 -11.05
CA PRO A 503 3.71 18.14 -11.50
C PRO A 503 2.80 18.94 -10.56
N GLN A 504 3.30 20.06 -10.06
CA GLN A 504 2.64 20.93 -9.07
C GLN A 504 1.80 22.01 -9.75
N SER A 505 0.99 21.62 -10.75
CA SER A 505 0.06 22.54 -11.40
C SER A 505 -1.01 23.02 -10.41
N PRO A 506 -1.54 24.27 -10.57
CA PRO A 506 -2.62 24.75 -9.73
C PRO A 506 -3.82 23.78 -9.73
N PRO A 507 -4.43 23.48 -8.57
CA PRO A 507 -5.58 22.59 -8.51
C PRO A 507 -6.75 23.11 -9.33
N LEU A 508 -7.54 22.19 -9.88
CA LEU A 508 -8.79 22.52 -10.53
C LEU A 508 -9.85 22.92 -9.49
N VAL A 509 -10.79 23.78 -9.89
CA VAL A 509 -11.91 24.14 -9.02
C VAL A 509 -12.91 22.98 -8.98
N ALA A 510 -13.23 22.55 -7.76
CA ALA A 510 -14.13 21.43 -7.49
C ALA A 510 -15.58 21.76 -7.90
N PRO A 511 -16.28 20.89 -8.67
CA PRO A 511 -17.55 21.23 -9.28
C PRO A 511 -18.74 21.37 -8.33
N ASN A 512 -18.65 20.85 -7.11
CA ASN A 512 -19.67 20.99 -6.09
C ASN A 512 -19.24 21.86 -4.91
N ASN A 513 -18.12 22.59 -5.06
CA ASN A 513 -17.52 23.42 -4.02
C ASN A 513 -17.20 22.65 -2.73
N ASP A 514 -16.89 21.36 -2.86
CA ASP A 514 -16.46 20.49 -1.76
C ASP A 514 -15.41 19.51 -2.28
N VAL A 515 -14.12 19.83 -2.04
CA VAL A 515 -12.98 19.05 -2.52
C VAL A 515 -13.03 17.60 -2.02
N GLY A 516 -13.44 17.39 -0.76
CA GLY A 516 -13.53 16.06 -0.17
C GLY A 516 -14.57 15.21 -0.90
N LEU A 517 -15.79 15.73 -1.04
CA LEU A 517 -16.91 15.01 -1.62
C LEU A 517 -16.77 14.85 -3.15
N ASP A 518 -16.22 15.84 -3.84
CA ASP A 518 -15.88 15.74 -5.26
C ASP A 518 -14.79 14.65 -5.49
N GLY A 519 -13.82 14.56 -4.59
CA GLY A 519 -12.88 13.43 -4.52
C GLY A 519 -13.56 12.08 -4.28
N MET A 520 -14.48 12.02 -3.31
CA MET A 520 -15.25 10.80 -3.04
C MET A 520 -16.07 10.35 -4.25
N VAL A 521 -16.67 11.27 -5.02
CA VAL A 521 -17.43 10.92 -6.22
C VAL A 521 -16.55 10.29 -7.29
N MET A 522 -15.33 10.81 -7.53
CA MET A 522 -14.38 10.20 -8.48
C MET A 522 -14.06 8.75 -8.10
N ASN A 523 -13.76 8.52 -6.82
CA ASN A 523 -13.43 7.20 -6.30
C ASN A 523 -14.64 6.26 -6.29
N LEU A 524 -15.82 6.76 -5.93
CA LEU A 524 -17.08 6.02 -5.98
C LEU A 524 -17.42 5.60 -7.41
N ALA A 525 -17.26 6.48 -8.39
CA ALA A 525 -17.47 6.17 -9.79
C ALA A 525 -16.54 5.03 -10.25
N SER A 526 -15.24 5.13 -9.93
CA SER A 526 -14.27 4.09 -10.22
C SER A 526 -14.64 2.74 -9.58
N LEU A 527 -14.99 2.77 -8.30
CA LEU A 527 -15.34 1.56 -7.54
C LEU A 527 -16.66 0.94 -7.97
N LEU A 528 -17.67 1.73 -8.34
CA LEU A 528 -18.93 1.21 -8.87
C LEU A 528 -18.72 0.50 -10.22
N ALA A 529 -17.88 1.07 -11.10
CA ALA A 529 -17.51 0.41 -12.34
C ALA A 529 -16.83 -0.94 -12.06
N GLY A 530 -15.82 -0.97 -11.17
CA GLY A 530 -15.18 -2.21 -10.73
C GLY A 530 -16.16 -3.20 -10.09
N THR A 531 -17.08 -2.72 -9.25
CA THR A 531 -18.06 -3.57 -8.55
C THR A 531 -19.01 -4.26 -9.52
N VAL A 532 -19.45 -3.59 -10.59
CA VAL A 532 -20.40 -4.21 -11.53
C VAL A 532 -19.70 -5.11 -12.55
N THR A 533 -18.45 -4.81 -12.91
CA THR A 533 -17.67 -5.58 -13.90
C THR A 533 -16.78 -6.67 -13.30
N ASN A 534 -16.47 -6.59 -12.00
CA ASN A 534 -15.61 -7.53 -11.28
C ASN A 534 -16.05 -7.75 -9.79
N PRO A 535 -17.34 -8.01 -9.50
CA PRO A 535 -17.85 -8.07 -8.11
C PRO A 535 -17.19 -9.13 -7.22
N PHE A 536 -16.66 -10.20 -7.82
CA PHE A 536 -16.14 -11.38 -7.10
C PHE A 536 -14.66 -11.67 -7.43
N GLY A 537 -13.96 -10.71 -8.04
CA GLY A 537 -12.54 -10.85 -8.38
C GLY A 537 -12.24 -11.81 -9.54
N ASN A 538 -13.21 -12.11 -10.40
CA ASN A 538 -13.01 -12.94 -11.59
C ASN A 538 -13.76 -12.42 -12.83
N GLY A 539 -14.19 -11.16 -12.83
CA GLY A 539 -14.81 -10.49 -13.97
C GLY A 539 -13.78 -9.86 -14.91
N TYR A 540 -13.83 -8.55 -15.13
CA TYR A 540 -12.90 -7.82 -15.99
C TYR A 540 -11.76 -7.17 -15.20
N TYR A 541 -10.52 -7.52 -15.53
CA TYR A 541 -9.32 -6.85 -15.02
C TYR A 541 -8.08 -7.18 -15.87
N GLN A 542 -7.03 -6.37 -15.71
CA GLN A 542 -5.64 -6.69 -16.09
C GLN A 542 -4.76 -6.79 -14.84
N GLY A 543 -3.64 -7.48 -14.98
CA GLY A 543 -2.77 -7.79 -13.86
C GLY A 543 -3.35 -8.89 -12.97
N PRO A 544 -2.80 -9.07 -11.76
CA PRO A 544 -3.19 -10.13 -10.84
C PRO A 544 -4.56 -9.88 -10.20
N LYS A 545 -5.23 -10.97 -9.82
CA LYS A 545 -6.53 -10.93 -9.14
C LYS A 545 -6.49 -10.22 -7.79
N GLU A 546 -5.33 -10.22 -7.12
CA GLU A 546 -5.14 -9.65 -5.78
C GLU A 546 -4.90 -8.14 -5.81
N ALA A 547 -4.46 -7.59 -6.96
CA ALA A 547 -4.28 -6.16 -7.20
C ALA A 547 -4.73 -5.78 -8.62
N PRO A 548 -6.01 -6.00 -8.96
CA PRO A 548 -6.47 -5.88 -10.32
C PRO A 548 -6.58 -4.42 -10.74
N LEU A 549 -6.14 -4.11 -11.96
CA LEU A 549 -6.54 -2.88 -12.64
C LEU A 549 -7.82 -3.19 -13.44
N GLU A 550 -8.92 -2.57 -13.02
CA GLU A 550 -10.28 -2.86 -13.45
C GLU A 550 -10.80 -1.76 -14.39
N ALA A 551 -12.10 -1.79 -14.71
CA ALA A 551 -12.75 -0.93 -15.69
C ALA A 551 -12.29 0.55 -15.64
N ALA A 552 -12.23 1.15 -14.45
CA ALA A 552 -11.76 2.53 -14.29
C ALA A 552 -10.31 2.62 -13.80
N SER A 553 -9.85 1.72 -12.92
CA SER A 553 -8.50 1.78 -12.35
C SER A 553 -7.40 1.42 -13.35
N ALA A 554 -7.73 0.77 -14.47
CA ALA A 554 -6.84 0.63 -15.62
C ALA A 554 -6.57 1.95 -16.37
N CYS A 555 -7.31 3.02 -16.06
CA CYS A 555 -7.18 4.35 -16.65
C CYS A 555 -6.89 5.43 -15.60
N PRO A 556 -5.83 5.27 -14.77
CA PRO A 556 -5.60 6.15 -13.63
C PRO A 556 -5.34 7.59 -14.07
N GLY A 557 -6.07 8.52 -13.46
CA GLY A 557 -5.90 9.97 -13.70
C GLY A 557 -6.35 10.48 -15.08
N VAL A 558 -6.97 9.63 -15.90
CA VAL A 558 -7.49 10.01 -17.22
C VAL A 558 -8.95 10.44 -17.08
N TYR A 559 -9.22 11.75 -17.19
CA TYR A 559 -10.58 12.30 -17.08
C TYR A 559 -11.07 12.98 -18.37
N GLY A 560 -10.15 13.47 -19.20
CA GLY A 560 -10.44 14.09 -20.50
C GLY A 560 -9.41 13.70 -21.56
N LYS A 561 -9.71 14.01 -22.83
CA LYS A 561 -8.81 13.72 -23.95
C LYS A 561 -7.45 14.40 -23.76
N GLY A 562 -6.38 13.68 -24.08
CA GLY A 562 -5.01 14.20 -23.96
C GLY A 562 -4.47 14.25 -22.52
N ALA A 563 -5.11 13.56 -21.58
CA ALA A 563 -4.57 13.41 -20.22
C ALA A 563 -3.17 12.76 -20.24
N TYR A 564 -2.32 13.20 -19.32
CA TYR A 564 -0.98 12.67 -19.07
C TYR A 564 -0.63 12.90 -17.59
N PRO A 565 0.43 12.31 -17.02
CA PRO A 565 0.76 12.49 -15.61
C PRO A 565 0.84 13.98 -15.20
N GLY A 566 0.00 14.39 -14.24
CA GLY A 566 -0.11 15.78 -13.78
C GLY A 566 -1.12 16.66 -14.54
N TYR A 567 -1.77 16.14 -15.59
CA TYR A 567 -2.82 16.81 -16.35
C TYR A 567 -4.04 15.90 -16.56
N ALA A 568 -5.19 16.31 -16.01
CA ALA A 568 -6.43 15.53 -16.04
C ALA A 568 -7.04 15.34 -17.45
N GLY A 569 -6.53 16.05 -18.45
CA GLY A 569 -7.05 16.08 -19.82
C GLY A 569 -7.88 17.33 -20.09
N ASN A 570 -8.38 17.45 -21.32
CA ASN A 570 -9.25 18.56 -21.71
C ASN A 570 -10.63 18.40 -21.05
N LEU A 571 -10.97 19.31 -20.14
CA LEU A 571 -12.23 19.30 -19.37
C LEU A 571 -13.12 20.50 -19.73
N LEU A 572 -14.41 20.39 -19.40
CA LEU A 572 -15.32 21.52 -19.44
C LEU A 572 -15.10 22.41 -18.21
N VAL A 573 -15.34 23.71 -18.38
CA VAL A 573 -15.21 24.71 -17.30
C VAL A 573 -16.54 25.46 -17.16
N ASP A 574 -17.07 25.51 -15.95
CA ASP A 574 -18.22 26.33 -15.61
C ASP A 574 -17.83 27.81 -15.66
N ARG A 575 -18.53 28.60 -16.48
CA ARG A 575 -18.20 30.01 -16.69
C ARG A 575 -18.44 30.90 -15.46
N THR A 576 -19.29 30.46 -14.54
CA THR A 576 -19.68 31.22 -13.35
C THR A 576 -18.77 30.90 -12.18
N THR A 577 -18.49 29.61 -11.96
CA THR A 577 -17.73 29.16 -10.78
C THR A 577 -16.26 28.85 -11.09
N GLY A 578 -15.89 28.70 -12.36
CA GLY A 578 -14.57 28.20 -12.77
C GLY A 578 -14.40 26.69 -12.57
N ALA A 579 -15.43 25.98 -12.10
CA ALA A 579 -15.40 24.54 -11.84
C ALA A 579 -15.02 23.73 -13.07
N SER A 580 -14.11 22.77 -12.91
CA SER A 580 -13.75 21.81 -13.97
C SER A 580 -14.54 20.52 -13.82
N TYR A 581 -15.11 20.03 -14.93
CA TYR A 581 -15.98 18.86 -14.93
C TYR A 581 -16.00 18.19 -16.30
N ASN A 582 -16.54 16.96 -16.38
CA ASN A 582 -16.81 16.30 -17.66
C ASN A 582 -18.24 15.76 -17.77
N ALA A 583 -19.01 15.70 -16.67
CA ALA A 583 -20.36 15.15 -16.67
C ALA A 583 -21.36 16.06 -15.95
N ASN A 584 -22.53 16.26 -16.56
CA ASN A 584 -23.69 16.88 -15.94
C ASN A 584 -24.56 15.84 -15.22
N GLY A 585 -25.01 16.14 -14.00
CA GLY A 585 -25.94 15.32 -13.22
C GLY A 585 -27.29 16.00 -12.99
N VAL A 586 -28.11 15.36 -12.15
CA VAL A 586 -29.40 15.93 -11.70
C VAL A 586 -29.19 17.15 -10.81
N ASN A 587 -30.25 17.93 -10.60
CA ASN A 587 -30.26 19.09 -9.69
C ASN A 587 -29.16 20.13 -9.99
N GLY A 588 -28.73 20.23 -11.25
CA GLY A 588 -27.69 21.18 -11.67
C GLY A 588 -26.27 20.80 -11.25
N ARG A 589 -26.08 19.61 -10.66
CA ARG A 589 -24.78 19.12 -10.21
C ARG A 589 -23.86 18.83 -11.39
N LYS A 590 -22.56 19.03 -11.17
CA LYS A 590 -21.50 18.71 -12.13
C LYS A 590 -20.52 17.76 -11.47
N TYR A 591 -19.91 16.88 -12.26
CA TYR A 591 -19.00 15.85 -11.76
C TYR A 591 -17.82 15.65 -12.71
N LEU A 592 -16.71 15.19 -12.14
CA LEU A 592 -15.56 14.69 -12.85
C LEU A 592 -15.54 13.16 -12.71
N LEU A 593 -15.60 12.43 -13.82
CA LEU A 593 -15.71 10.98 -13.83
C LEU A 593 -14.54 10.36 -14.60
N PRO A 594 -13.95 9.25 -14.11
CA PRO A 594 -12.78 8.65 -14.73
C PRO A 594 -13.11 8.07 -16.10
N ALA A 595 -12.11 7.98 -16.97
CA ALA A 595 -12.20 7.17 -18.17
C ALA A 595 -12.44 5.69 -17.82
N LEU A 596 -13.13 4.99 -18.72
CA LEU A 596 -13.33 3.55 -18.64
C LEU A 596 -12.49 2.87 -19.72
N TYR A 597 -11.80 1.79 -19.38
CA TYR A 597 -11.05 0.98 -20.32
C TYR A 597 -12.03 0.30 -21.29
N ASP A 598 -12.00 0.64 -22.57
CA ASP A 598 -12.87 0.00 -23.56
C ASP A 598 -12.24 -1.32 -24.04
N PRO A 599 -12.83 -2.49 -23.71
CA PRO A 599 -12.28 -3.78 -24.11
C PRO A 599 -12.33 -4.01 -25.63
N THR A 600 -13.14 -3.24 -26.36
CA THR A 600 -13.27 -3.33 -27.82
C THR A 600 -12.11 -2.65 -28.53
N THR A 601 -11.72 -1.47 -28.05
CA THR A 601 -10.62 -0.68 -28.64
C THR A 601 -9.29 -0.87 -27.94
N SER A 602 -9.27 -1.58 -26.81
CA SER A 602 -8.10 -1.76 -25.94
C SER A 602 -7.45 -0.43 -25.53
N SER A 603 -8.28 0.55 -25.16
CA SER A 603 -7.83 1.89 -24.79
C SER A 603 -8.77 2.55 -23.78
N CYS A 604 -8.25 3.54 -23.05
CA CYS A 604 -9.06 4.34 -22.14
C CYS A 604 -10.00 5.27 -22.91
N SER A 605 -11.30 5.13 -22.70
CA SER A 605 -12.36 5.95 -23.30
C SER A 605 -12.80 7.02 -22.30
N THR A 606 -12.54 8.28 -22.64
CA THR A 606 -13.05 9.44 -21.91
C THR A 606 -14.48 9.76 -22.34
N LEU A 607 -15.18 10.50 -21.49
CA LEU A 607 -16.53 10.98 -21.78
C LEU A 607 -16.55 12.15 -22.81
N LEU A 608 -15.45 12.91 -22.86
CA LEU A 608 -15.19 14.05 -23.76
C LEU A 608 -14.27 13.66 -24.92
#